data_AF-A0A7X3RNT3-F1
#
_entry.id   AF-A0A7X3RNT3-F1
#
_cell.length_a   1.000
_cell.length_b   1.000
_cell.length_c   1.000
_cell.angle_alpha   90.00
_cell.angle_beta   90.00
_cell.angle_gamma   90.00
#
_symmetry.space_group_name_H-M   'P 1'
#
loop_
_entity.id
_entity.type
_entity.pdbx_description
1 polymer ?
#
loop_
_entity_poly.entity_id
_entity_poly.type
_entity_poly.pdbx_seq_one_letter_code
_entity_poly.pdbx_strand_id
1 'polypeptide(L)'
;MEKQNKIQILLATAEERNKAIHIMRERVQKTCIGVMGIFYVIAGWFIKDGIALTTTQKGFLIGAIVIAALSTHFLYLRNIFQGFQGQQRVLARIEDALKLYDPGVYDNKDLGLFPDSWKKAGTDNGKGKFFLTNYLLLYIGAVVLIISIWICPISTDDSSLSMTGTTNKVNAPQAK
;
A
#
# COMPACT_ATOMS: atom_id res chain seq x y z
N MET A 1 -17.52 35.57 29.06
CA MET A 1 -16.74 34.35 29.37
C MET A 1 -17.18 33.13 28.56
N GLU A 2 -18.48 32.84 28.44
CA GLU A 2 -18.98 31.64 27.73
C GLU A 2 -18.51 31.51 26.26
N LYS A 3 -18.48 32.62 25.50
CA LYS A 3 -18.00 32.63 24.10
C LYS A 3 -16.52 32.27 23.96
N GLN A 4 -15.67 32.68 24.89
CA GLN A 4 -14.23 32.37 24.85
C GLN A 4 -13.98 30.89 25.14
N ASN A 5 -14.73 30.28 26.06
CA ASN A 5 -14.65 28.83 26.31
C ASN A 5 -15.08 28.03 25.08
N LYS A 6 -16.14 28.43 24.37
CA LYS A 6 -16.58 27.77 23.13
C LYS A 6 -15.51 27.81 22.02
N ILE A 7 -14.86 28.95 21.84
CA ILE A 7 -13.78 29.11 20.85
C ILE A 7 -12.56 28.25 21.23
N GLN A 8 -12.18 28.22 22.52
CA GLN A 8 -11.07 27.36 22.97
C GLN A 8 -11.38 25.88 22.76
N ILE A 9 -12.61 25.43 23.01
CA ILE A 9 -13.03 24.05 22.74
C ILE A 9 -12.96 23.73 21.24
N LEU A 10 -13.41 24.66 20.38
CA LEU A 10 -13.34 24.51 18.92
C LEU A 10 -11.89 24.42 18.43
N LEU A 11 -11.01 25.28 18.92
CA LEU A 11 -9.58 25.27 18.59
C LEU A 11 -8.89 23.98 19.06
N ALA A 12 -9.13 23.57 20.32
CA ALA A 12 -8.60 22.31 20.85
C ALA A 12 -9.07 21.10 20.02
N THR A 13 -10.34 21.09 19.63
CA THR A 13 -10.89 20.03 18.76
C THR A 13 -10.25 20.06 17.36
N ALA A 14 -10.05 21.24 16.77
CA ALA A 14 -9.41 21.38 15.47
C ALA A 14 -7.96 20.88 15.49
N GLU A 15 -7.21 21.20 16.55
CA GLU A 15 -5.84 20.74 16.76
C GLU A 15 -5.77 19.22 16.91
N GLU A 16 -6.65 18.63 17.72
CA GLU A 16 -6.73 17.18 17.92
C GLU A 16 -7.03 16.44 16.60
N ARG A 17 -7.96 16.97 15.79
CA ARG A 17 -8.30 16.39 14.49
C ARG A 17 -7.17 16.52 13.48
N ASN A 18 -6.45 17.64 13.45
CA ASN A 18 -5.25 17.80 12.63
C ASN A 18 -4.16 16.81 13.02
N LYS A 19 -3.93 16.63 14.33
CA LYS A 19 -2.99 15.62 14.84
C LYS A 19 -3.40 14.20 14.42
N ALA A 20 -4.69 13.85 14.52
CA ALA A 20 -5.20 12.56 14.08
C ALA A 20 -4.98 12.32 12.57
N ILE A 21 -5.24 13.34 11.73
CA ILE A 21 -5.00 13.31 10.28
C ILE A 21 -3.52 13.05 9.98
N HIS A 22 -2.60 13.71 10.70
CA HIS A 22 -1.16 13.50 10.56
C HIS A 22 -0.73 12.09 10.97
N ILE A 23 -1.22 11.58 12.10
CA ILE A 23 -0.93 10.22 12.56
C ILE A 23 -1.43 9.16 11.56
N MET A 24 -2.62 9.35 10.98
CA MET A 24 -3.14 8.45 9.95
C MET A 24 -2.25 8.44 8.71
N ARG A 25 -1.80 9.64 8.28
CA ARG A 25 -0.90 9.80 7.14
C ARG A 25 0.42 9.04 7.35
N GLU A 26 1.04 9.24 8.51
CA GLU A 26 2.28 8.59 8.89
C GLU A 26 2.13 7.07 8.96
N ARG A 27 1.03 6.57 9.55
CA ARG A 27 0.74 5.14 9.63
C ARG A 27 0.63 4.50 8.24
N VAL A 28 -0.09 5.14 7.31
CA VAL A 28 -0.22 4.64 5.93
C VAL A 28 1.14 4.58 5.25
N GLN A 29 1.93 5.66 5.35
CA GLN A 29 3.26 5.72 4.74
C GLN A 29 4.20 4.66 5.32
N LYS A 30 4.22 4.50 6.65
CA LYS A 30 5.03 3.48 7.33
C LYS A 30 4.66 2.07 6.89
N THR A 31 3.36 1.77 6.80
CA THR A 31 2.88 0.47 6.29
C THR A 31 3.28 0.25 4.83
N CYS A 32 3.12 1.26 3.95
CA CYS A 32 3.54 1.17 2.55
C CYS A 32 5.04 0.90 2.41
N ILE A 33 5.88 1.61 3.16
CA ILE A 33 7.34 1.41 3.17
C ILE A 33 7.70 0.02 3.70
N GLY A 34 7.01 -0.45 4.74
CA GLY A 34 7.22 -1.80 5.28
C GLY A 34 6.91 -2.90 4.26
N VAL A 35 5.76 -2.79 3.58
CA VAL A 35 5.37 -3.74 2.52
C VAL A 35 6.34 -3.69 1.33
N MET A 36 6.77 -2.48 0.92
CA MET A 36 7.81 -2.31 -0.10
C MET A 36 9.09 -3.05 0.28
N GLY A 37 9.57 -2.86 1.51
CA GLY A 37 10.79 -3.50 1.99
C GLY A 37 10.71 -5.02 1.87
N ILE A 38 9.58 -5.61 2.27
CA ILE A 38 9.34 -7.05 2.13
C ILE A 38 9.39 -7.48 0.65
N PHE A 39 8.72 -6.73 -0.24
CA PHE A 39 8.76 -7.04 -1.67
C PHE A 39 10.17 -6.97 -2.25
N TYR A 40 10.97 -5.96 -1.90
CA TYR A 40 12.34 -5.84 -2.38
C TYR A 40 13.26 -6.94 -1.84
N VAL A 41 13.10 -7.33 -0.57
CA VAL A 41 13.88 -8.43 0.02
C VAL A 41 13.58 -9.74 -0.70
N ILE A 42 12.30 -10.04 -0.93
CA ILE A 42 11.89 -11.25 -1.65
C ILE A 42 12.37 -11.20 -3.11
N ALA A 43 12.24 -10.05 -3.79
CA ALA A 43 12.72 -9.85 -5.15
C ALA A 43 14.24 -10.07 -5.25
N GLY A 44 15.01 -9.47 -4.35
CA GLY A 44 16.46 -9.64 -4.29
C GLY A 44 16.87 -11.08 -4.00
N TRP A 45 16.13 -11.77 -3.13
CA TRP A 45 16.32 -13.20 -2.88
C TRP A 45 16.16 -14.03 -4.14
N PHE A 46 15.07 -13.80 -4.90
CA PHE A 46 14.82 -14.52 -6.15
C PHE A 46 15.91 -14.30 -7.20
N ILE A 47 16.42 -13.07 -7.31
CA ILE A 47 17.49 -12.73 -8.24
C ILE A 47 18.81 -13.41 -7.85
N LYS A 48 19.11 -13.48 -6.55
CA LYS A 48 20.38 -14.02 -6.04
C LYS A 48 20.45 -15.54 -6.13
N ASP A 49 19.43 -16.24 -5.65
CA ASP A 49 19.50 -17.70 -5.48
C ASP A 49 19.13 -18.47 -6.75
N GLY A 50 18.59 -17.81 -7.78
CA GLY A 50 18.30 -18.45 -9.07
C GLY A 50 17.40 -19.68 -8.96
N ILE A 51 16.48 -19.67 -7.98
CA ILE A 51 15.64 -20.83 -7.64
C ILE A 51 14.80 -21.22 -8.85
N ALA A 52 15.10 -22.37 -9.44
CA ALA A 52 14.39 -22.87 -10.61
C ALA A 52 12.95 -23.28 -10.23
N LEU A 53 12.01 -22.35 -10.40
CA LEU A 53 10.59 -22.56 -10.11
C LEU A 53 9.89 -23.22 -11.30
N THR A 54 9.07 -24.23 -11.02
CA THR A 54 8.16 -24.82 -12.01
C THR A 54 7.12 -23.79 -12.45
N THR A 55 6.66 -23.85 -13.70
CA THR A 55 5.65 -22.94 -14.28
C THR A 55 4.40 -22.79 -13.40
N THR A 56 3.93 -23.88 -12.79
CA THR A 56 2.77 -23.90 -11.87
C THR A 56 3.04 -23.10 -10.58
N GLN A 57 4.24 -23.19 -10.02
CA GLN A 57 4.61 -22.45 -8.81
C GLN A 57 4.72 -20.95 -9.08
N LYS A 58 5.25 -20.55 -10.25
CA LYS A 58 5.30 -19.15 -10.68
C LYS A 58 3.91 -18.54 -10.77
N GLY A 59 2.97 -19.26 -11.41
CA GLY A 59 1.58 -18.82 -11.52
C GLY A 59 0.90 -18.63 -10.16
N PHE A 60 1.10 -19.58 -9.24
CA PHE A 60 0.56 -19.48 -7.89
C PHE A 60 1.12 -18.28 -7.11
N LEU A 61 2.44 -18.03 -7.23
CA LEU A 61 3.11 -16.95 -6.50
C LEU A 61 2.68 -15.57 -7.02
N ILE A 62 2.58 -15.41 -8.34
CA ILE A 62 2.04 -14.18 -8.95
C ILE A 62 0.58 -13.98 -8.54
N GLY A 63 -0.23 -15.03 -8.58
CA GLY A 63 -1.63 -14.98 -8.14
C GLY A 63 -1.76 -14.54 -6.67
N ALA A 64 -0.93 -15.11 -5.79
CA ALA A 64 -0.90 -14.74 -4.38
C ALA A 64 -0.48 -13.29 -4.16
N ILE A 65 0.52 -12.78 -4.91
CA ILE A 65 0.94 -11.37 -4.86
C ILE A 65 -0.18 -10.44 -5.31
N VAL A 66 -0.88 -10.79 -6.39
CA VAL A 66 -2.02 -9.99 -6.90
C VAL A 66 -3.16 -9.97 -5.88
N ILE A 67 -3.51 -11.12 -5.29
CA ILE A 67 -4.54 -11.20 -4.24
C ILE A 67 -4.13 -10.40 -3.01
N ALA A 68 -2.86 -10.48 -2.59
CA ALA A 68 -2.34 -9.72 -1.46
C ALA A 68 -2.41 -8.20 -1.73
N ALA A 69 -1.94 -7.75 -2.89
CA ALA A 69 -1.99 -6.35 -3.31
C ALA A 69 -3.43 -5.81 -3.38
N LEU A 70 -4.36 -6.60 -3.94
CA LEU A 70 -5.78 -6.26 -4.00
C LEU A 70 -6.40 -6.22 -2.60
N SER A 71 -6.10 -7.19 -1.74
CA SER A 71 -6.60 -7.23 -0.36
C SER A 71 -6.12 -6.03 0.45
N THR A 72 -4.84 -5.69 0.36
CA THR A 72 -4.28 -4.49 1.00
C THR A 72 -4.96 -3.22 0.47
N HIS A 73 -5.19 -3.12 -0.85
CA HIS A 73 -5.88 -1.98 -1.44
C HIS A 73 -7.33 -1.84 -0.95
N PHE A 74 -8.14 -2.89 -1.12
CA PHE A 74 -9.59 -2.84 -0.89
C PHE A 74 -9.99 -2.90 0.58
N LEU A 75 -9.29 -3.67 1.41
CA LEU A 75 -9.65 -3.85 2.81
C LEU A 75 -8.94 -2.85 3.70
N TYR A 76 -7.62 -2.70 3.55
CA TYR A 76 -6.85 -1.89 4.50
C TYR A 76 -6.92 -0.40 4.15
N LEU A 77 -6.49 -0.03 2.94
CA LEU A 77 -6.35 1.39 2.61
C LEU A 77 -7.70 2.07 2.36
N ARG A 78 -8.70 1.37 1.82
CA ARG A 78 -10.05 1.94 1.66
C ARG A 78 -10.68 2.29 3.01
N ASN A 79 -10.52 1.43 4.01
CA ASN A 79 -11.06 1.68 5.36
C ASN A 79 -10.36 2.88 6.02
N ILE A 80 -9.04 3.00 5.88
CA ILE A 80 -8.30 4.16 6.40
C ILE A 80 -8.71 5.44 5.67
N PHE A 81 -8.89 5.38 4.35
CA PHE A 81 -9.31 6.53 3.56
C PHE A 81 -10.71 7.04 3.94
N GLN A 82 -11.65 6.13 4.20
CA GLN A 82 -12.98 6.49 4.71
C GLN A 82 -12.89 7.17 6.08
N GLY A 83 -12.07 6.63 6.99
CA GLY A 83 -11.81 7.25 8.29
C GLY A 83 -11.22 8.66 8.15
N PHE A 84 -10.23 8.82 7.26
CA PHE A 84 -9.60 10.10 6.96
C PHE A 84 -10.59 11.13 6.40
N GLN A 85 -11.45 10.75 5.46
CA GLN A 85 -12.50 11.63 4.95
C GLN A 85 -13.46 12.09 6.04
N GLY A 86 -13.85 11.18 6.94
CA GLY A 86 -14.70 11.52 8.08
C GLY A 86 -14.07 12.59 8.97
N GLN A 87 -12.78 12.45 9.28
CA GLN A 87 -12.04 13.43 10.08
C GLN A 87 -11.93 14.79 9.38
N GLN A 88 -11.61 14.81 8.08
CA GLN A 88 -11.51 16.05 7.30
C GLN A 88 -12.85 16.79 7.20
N ARG A 89 -13.97 16.07 7.04
CA ARG A 89 -15.30 16.70 7.02
C ARG A 89 -15.65 17.37 8.35
N VAL A 90 -15.29 16.75 9.47
CA VAL A 90 -15.52 17.35 10.80
C VAL A 90 -14.63 18.58 10.98
N LEU A 91 -13.37 18.51 10.58
CA LEU A 91 -12.46 19.66 10.63
C LEU A 91 -12.96 20.83 9.78
N ALA A 92 -13.36 20.59 8.52
CA ALA A 92 -13.91 21.63 7.65
C ALA A 92 -15.16 22.31 8.25
N ARG A 93 -16.01 21.55 8.95
CA ARG A 93 -17.18 22.11 9.67
C ARG A 93 -16.78 22.99 10.85
N ILE A 94 -15.73 22.61 11.59
CA ILE A 94 -15.21 23.41 12.71
C ILE A 94 -14.58 24.70 12.19
N GLU A 95 -13.81 24.63 11.11
CA GLU A 95 -13.19 25.78 10.46
C GLU A 95 -14.23 26.75 9.87
N ASP A 96 -15.32 26.22 9.32
CA ASP A 96 -16.46 27.00 8.84
C ASP A 96 -17.23 27.66 10.00
N ALA A 97 -17.44 26.94 11.11
CA ALA A 97 -18.03 27.50 12.32
C ALA A 97 -17.17 28.62 12.95
N LEU A 98 -15.84 28.53 12.78
CA LEU A 98 -14.89 29.58 13.14
C LEU A 98 -14.82 30.70 12.09
N LYS A 99 -15.51 30.60 10.95
CA LYS A 99 -15.47 31.57 9.85
C LYS A 99 -14.07 31.81 9.29
N LEU A 100 -13.20 30.80 9.29
CA LEU A 100 -11.83 30.92 8.78
C LEU A 100 -11.76 31.08 7.26
N TYR A 101 -12.87 30.77 6.57
CA TYR A 101 -13.03 30.95 5.12
C TYR A 101 -13.59 32.32 4.76
N ASP A 102 -14.19 33.04 5.71
CA ASP A 102 -14.88 34.30 5.43
C ASP A 102 -13.86 35.45 5.36
N PRO A 103 -13.84 36.24 4.26
CA PRO A 103 -12.97 37.39 4.14
C PRO A 103 -13.34 38.48 5.16
N GLY A 104 -12.35 39.23 5.64
CA GLY A 104 -12.58 40.35 6.57
C GLY A 104 -12.87 39.96 8.03
N VAL A 105 -12.90 38.67 8.39
CA VAL A 105 -13.15 38.25 9.79
C VAL A 105 -11.89 38.28 10.66
N TYR A 106 -10.76 37.86 10.10
CA TYR A 106 -9.48 37.72 10.83
C TYR A 106 -8.35 38.59 10.28
N ASP A 107 -8.39 38.93 9.00
CA ASP A 107 -7.44 39.82 8.33
C ASP A 107 -8.25 40.80 7.47
N ASN A 108 -7.80 42.06 7.33
CA ASN A 108 -8.46 43.11 6.53
C ASN A 108 -8.26 42.90 5.01
N LYS A 109 -8.06 41.65 4.58
CA LYS A 109 -7.85 41.27 3.19
C LYS A 109 -9.15 40.71 2.60
N ASP A 110 -9.32 40.90 1.30
CA ASP A 110 -10.46 40.41 0.52
C ASP A 110 -10.50 38.87 0.39
N LEU A 111 -9.56 38.15 1.01
CA LEU A 111 -9.48 36.69 1.03
C LEU A 111 -9.58 36.18 2.46
N GLY A 112 -10.38 35.13 2.67
CA GLY A 112 -10.41 34.37 3.92
C GLY A 112 -9.04 33.78 4.26
N LEU A 113 -8.82 33.49 5.54
CA LEU A 113 -7.55 32.92 6.02
C LEU A 113 -7.24 31.57 5.36
N PHE A 114 -8.29 30.80 5.06
CA PHE A 114 -8.20 29.59 4.26
C PHE A 114 -8.92 29.72 2.92
N PRO A 115 -8.38 29.09 1.86
CA PRO A 115 -9.02 29.10 0.55
C PRO A 115 -10.31 28.28 0.57
N ASP A 116 -11.33 28.72 -0.17
CA ASP A 116 -12.64 28.05 -0.26
C ASP A 116 -12.57 26.59 -0.75
N SER A 117 -11.48 26.22 -1.43
CA SER A 117 -11.24 24.84 -1.85
C SER A 117 -11.10 23.88 -0.65
N TRP A 118 -10.67 24.38 0.51
CA TRP A 118 -10.50 23.58 1.73
C TRP A 118 -11.83 23.34 2.46
N LYS A 119 -12.84 24.18 2.19
CA LYS A 119 -14.23 23.96 2.62
C LYS A 119 -14.79 22.62 2.10
N LYS A 120 -14.23 22.11 1.00
CA LYS A 120 -14.57 20.81 0.39
C LYS A 120 -13.62 19.68 0.81
N ALA A 121 -12.71 19.89 1.75
CA ALA A 121 -11.82 18.84 2.26
C ALA A 121 -12.63 17.65 2.81
N GLY A 122 -12.23 16.43 2.46
CA GLY A 122 -12.97 15.20 2.80
C GLY A 122 -14.17 14.88 1.88
N THR A 123 -14.42 15.65 0.83
CA THR A 123 -15.34 15.28 -0.27
C THR A 123 -14.60 14.75 -1.49
N ASP A 124 -15.30 14.16 -2.46
CA ASP A 124 -14.67 13.51 -3.62
C ASP A 124 -13.78 14.44 -4.46
N ASN A 125 -13.99 15.76 -4.39
CA ASN A 125 -13.22 16.79 -5.08
C ASN A 125 -12.08 17.40 -4.22
N GLY A 126 -12.01 17.05 -2.94
CA GLY A 126 -10.93 17.45 -2.01
C GLY A 126 -9.95 16.32 -1.72
N LYS A 127 -9.95 15.25 -2.53
CA LYS A 127 -9.04 14.11 -2.37
C LYS A 127 -7.60 14.57 -2.49
N GLY A 128 -6.93 14.68 -1.35
CA GLY A 128 -5.48 14.87 -1.35
C GLY A 128 -4.81 13.75 -2.15
N LYS A 129 -3.90 14.12 -3.06
CA LYS A 129 -3.11 13.16 -3.87
C LYS A 129 -2.26 12.20 -3.03
N PHE A 130 -2.14 12.45 -1.72
CA PHE A 130 -1.36 11.65 -0.78
C PHE A 130 -1.71 10.15 -0.83
N PHE A 131 -2.99 9.79 -0.78
CA PHE A 131 -3.38 8.39 -0.82
C PHE A 131 -3.10 7.77 -2.19
N LEU A 132 -3.31 8.54 -3.28
CA LEU A 132 -2.97 8.14 -4.64
C LEU A 132 -1.48 7.83 -4.81
N THR A 133 -0.60 8.70 -4.31
CA THR A 133 0.85 8.48 -4.36
C THR A 133 1.26 7.24 -3.58
N ASN A 134 0.68 6.98 -2.40
CA ASN A 134 0.95 5.77 -1.64
C ASN A 134 0.40 4.50 -2.31
N TYR A 135 -0.76 4.58 -2.99
CA TYR A 135 -1.26 3.49 -3.83
C TYR A 135 -0.29 3.15 -4.94
N LEU A 136 0.13 4.17 -5.69
CA LEU A 136 1.02 4.01 -6.82
C LEU A 136 2.37 3.40 -6.40
N LEU A 137 2.90 3.85 -5.26
CA LEU A 137 4.11 3.27 -4.68
C LEU A 137 3.92 1.77 -4.40
N LEU A 138 2.80 1.38 -3.77
CA LEU A 138 2.47 -0.03 -3.49
C LEU A 138 2.43 -0.90 -4.74
N TYR A 139 1.83 -0.40 -5.82
CA TYR A 139 1.78 -1.10 -7.10
C TYR A 139 3.16 -1.24 -7.75
N ILE A 140 4.01 -0.21 -7.68
CA ILE A 140 5.37 -0.28 -8.25
C ILE A 140 6.16 -1.43 -7.63
N GLY A 141 6.18 -1.58 -6.31
CA GLY A 141 6.90 -2.69 -5.67
C GLY A 141 6.31 -4.06 -5.98
N ALA A 142 4.99 -4.17 -6.10
CA ALA A 142 4.36 -5.42 -6.53
C ALA A 142 4.77 -5.78 -7.97
N VAL A 143 4.82 -4.80 -8.87
CA VAL A 143 5.28 -4.98 -10.26
C VAL A 143 6.75 -5.40 -10.30
N VAL A 144 7.63 -4.76 -9.52
CA VAL A 144 9.05 -5.14 -9.44
C VAL A 144 9.21 -6.60 -9.00
N LEU A 145 8.43 -7.03 -8.00
CA LEU A 145 8.45 -8.42 -7.53
C LEU A 145 7.96 -9.39 -8.60
N ILE A 146 6.87 -9.06 -9.31
CA ILE A 146 6.35 -9.88 -10.42
C ILE A 146 7.40 -10.02 -11.53
N ILE A 147 8.04 -8.91 -11.93
CA ILE A 147 9.11 -8.92 -12.94
C ILE A 147 10.28 -9.81 -12.46
N SER A 148 10.65 -9.72 -11.18
CA SER A 148 11.74 -10.52 -10.62
C SER A 148 11.43 -12.03 -10.68
N ILE A 149 10.19 -12.42 -10.40
CA ILE A 149 9.74 -13.82 -10.52
C ILE A 149 9.70 -14.28 -11.98
N TRP A 150 9.33 -13.37 -12.89
CA TRP A 150 9.24 -13.68 -14.32
C TRP A 150 10.61 -13.90 -14.96
N ILE A 151 11.61 -13.10 -14.57
CA ILE A 151 13.01 -13.23 -15.03
C ILE A 151 13.67 -14.51 -14.50
N CYS A 152 13.16 -15.08 -13.41
CA CYS A 152 13.69 -16.33 -12.86
C CYS A 152 13.61 -17.46 -13.90
N PRO A 153 14.67 -18.25 -14.14
CA PRO A 153 14.64 -19.35 -15.11
C PRO A 153 13.61 -20.43 -14.73
N ILE A 154 13.07 -21.14 -15.73
CA ILE A 154 12.18 -22.30 -15.53
C ILE A 154 13.06 -23.52 -15.29
N SER A 155 12.77 -24.32 -14.27
CA SER A 155 13.28 -25.69 -14.20
C SER A 155 12.59 -26.52 -15.28
N THR A 156 13.30 -26.82 -16.37
CA THR A 156 12.95 -27.92 -17.26
C THR A 156 13.26 -29.21 -16.51
N ASP A 157 12.29 -29.73 -15.78
CA ASP A 157 12.37 -31.04 -15.17
C ASP A 157 12.08 -32.09 -16.27
N ASP A 158 13.08 -32.37 -17.11
CA ASP A 158 13.07 -33.45 -18.09
C ASP A 158 13.27 -34.80 -17.38
N SER A 159 12.30 -35.19 -16.55
CA SER A 159 12.25 -36.51 -15.92
C SER A 159 11.37 -37.47 -16.71
N SER A 160 11.62 -37.57 -18.02
CA SER A 160 10.99 -38.54 -18.93
C SER A 160 12.00 -39.37 -19.72
N LEU A 161 13.10 -39.82 -19.11
CA LEU A 161 14.02 -40.79 -19.74
C LEU A 161 14.86 -41.60 -18.73
N SER A 162 14.22 -42.51 -18.00
CA SER A 162 14.89 -43.72 -17.49
C SER A 162 13.92 -44.92 -17.49
N MET A 163 13.28 -45.16 -18.63
CA MET A 163 12.49 -46.36 -18.90
C MET A 163 12.96 -47.00 -20.22
N THR A 164 14.26 -47.29 -20.34
CA THR A 164 14.76 -48.16 -21.41
C THR A 164 16.04 -48.88 -20.97
N GLY A 165 15.88 -50.18 -20.66
CA GLY A 165 16.81 -51.25 -21.03
C GLY A 165 18.20 -51.25 -20.41
N THR A 166 18.47 -52.26 -19.58
CA THR A 166 19.27 -53.42 -20.04
C THR A 166 19.20 -54.54 -19.01
N THR A 167 18.41 -55.54 -19.33
CA THR A 167 18.68 -56.92 -18.95
C THR A 167 20.05 -57.30 -19.52
N ASN A 168 21.04 -57.60 -18.69
CA ASN A 168 22.16 -58.42 -19.14
C ASN A 168 22.33 -59.63 -18.21
N LYS A 169 22.11 -60.77 -18.85
CA LYS A 169 22.19 -62.14 -18.34
C LYS A 169 23.65 -62.60 -18.53
N VAL A 170 24.11 -63.45 -17.60
CA VAL A 170 25.05 -64.57 -17.85
C VAL A 170 26.55 -64.24 -17.96
N ASN A 171 27.33 -64.57 -16.92
CA ASN A 171 28.23 -65.75 -16.94
C ASN A 171 29.01 -65.95 -15.62
N ALA A 172 28.97 -67.19 -15.12
CA ALA A 172 29.91 -67.74 -14.14
C ALA A 172 31.31 -67.93 -14.77
N PRO A 173 32.37 -68.03 -13.95
CA PRO A 173 33.00 -69.36 -13.74
C PRO A 173 33.43 -69.59 -12.28
N GLN A 174 33.10 -70.75 -11.70
CA GLN A 174 33.98 -71.91 -11.49
C GLN A 174 35.22 -71.67 -10.60
N ALA A 175 35.13 -72.26 -9.41
CA ALA A 175 36.13 -73.04 -8.66
C ALA A 175 37.64 -72.77 -8.88
N LYS A 176 38.32 -72.49 -7.76
CA LYS A 176 39.36 -73.39 -7.23
C LYS A 176 39.44 -73.25 -5.71
#